data_AF-A0A0A2AJA2-F1
#
_entry.id   AF-A0A0A2AJA2-F1
#
_cell.length_a   1.000
_cell.length_b   1.000
_cell.length_c   1.000
_cell.angle_alpha   90.00
_cell.angle_beta   90.00
_cell.angle_gamma   90.00
#
_symmetry.space_group_name_H-M   'P 1'
#
loop_
_entity.id
_entity.type
_entity.pdbx_description
1 polymer ?
#
loop_
_entity_poly.entity_id
_entity_poly.type
_entity_poly.pdbx_seq_one_letter_code
_entity_poly.pdbx_strand_id
1 'polypeptide(L)'
;MKEIKSVSGINNKGGDSSLKRIGNFIKEARLSKNQSIEELASDLKIGAHQLEAIEEGNEEKLPEKVFIKAMIRRISQKLKLDTEFLMDEFKTERKEVKIEEIVEEVSKKNYKSRPSKNFNPLGFLIFILISGFLGLIASSLIFNLFSDSSQNQTPKQELIKKTK
;
A
#
# COMPACT_ATOMS: atom_id res chain seq x y z
N MET A 1 -60.01 0.57 -12.04
CA MET A 1 -58.89 0.61 -13.01
C MET A 1 -57.60 0.57 -12.19
N LYS A 2 -56.71 -0.40 -12.41
CA LYS A 2 -55.43 -0.52 -11.68
C LYS A 2 -54.39 0.30 -12.44
N GLU A 3 -53.80 1.31 -11.80
CA GLU A 3 -52.62 1.99 -12.35
C GLU A 3 -51.37 1.17 -12.04
N ILE A 4 -50.68 0.78 -13.10
CA ILE A 4 -49.48 -0.05 -13.06
C ILE A 4 -48.30 0.88 -12.85
N LYS A 5 -47.55 0.62 -11.76
CA LYS A 5 -46.31 1.30 -11.38
C LYS A 5 -45.33 1.37 -12.55
N SER A 6 -44.81 2.55 -12.81
CA SER A 6 -43.64 2.79 -13.64
C SER A 6 -42.42 2.11 -13.02
N VAL A 7 -42.02 0.98 -13.59
CA VAL A 7 -40.74 0.34 -13.29
C VAL A 7 -39.65 1.13 -14.01
N SER A 8 -38.95 1.97 -13.24
CA SER A 8 -37.79 2.71 -13.69
C SER A 8 -36.57 1.81 -13.82
N GLY A 9 -35.99 1.75 -15.02
CA GLY A 9 -34.55 1.70 -15.22
C GLY A 9 -33.87 0.35 -15.02
N ILE A 10 -34.06 -0.59 -15.95
CA ILE A 10 -33.08 -1.66 -16.19
C ILE A 10 -32.12 -1.17 -17.29
N ASN A 11 -31.12 -0.39 -16.89
CA ASN A 11 -29.97 -0.12 -17.76
C ASN A 11 -28.97 -1.26 -17.61
N ASN A 12 -29.24 -2.37 -18.30
CA ASN A 12 -28.25 -3.42 -18.56
C ASN A 12 -27.19 -2.87 -19.52
N LYS A 13 -26.11 -2.29 -18.98
CA LYS A 13 -24.85 -2.13 -19.71
C LYS A 13 -23.97 -3.35 -19.43
N GLY A 14 -23.98 -4.29 -20.37
CA GLY A 14 -23.06 -5.43 -20.42
C GLY A 14 -21.63 -5.02 -20.81
N GLY A 15 -21.02 -4.14 -20.02
CA GLY A 15 -19.59 -3.95 -19.96
C GLY A 15 -19.19 -4.13 -18.51
N ASP A 16 -18.21 -4.98 -18.23
CA ASP A 16 -17.76 -5.25 -16.86
C ASP A 16 -17.64 -3.94 -16.08
N SER A 17 -18.32 -3.86 -14.94
CA SER A 17 -18.22 -2.68 -14.07
C SER A 17 -16.75 -2.49 -13.67
N SER A 18 -16.33 -1.25 -13.38
CA SER A 18 -14.97 -0.98 -12.88
C SER A 18 -14.65 -1.87 -11.66
N LEU A 19 -15.63 -2.06 -10.77
CA LEU A 19 -15.51 -2.95 -9.62
C LEU A 19 -15.25 -4.42 -10.02
N LYS A 20 -15.88 -4.92 -11.09
CA LYS A 20 -15.65 -6.28 -11.59
C LYS A 20 -14.20 -6.49 -12.05
N ARG A 21 -13.63 -5.53 -12.78
CA ARG A 21 -12.22 -5.58 -13.19
C ARG A 21 -11.28 -5.58 -11.98
N ILE A 22 -11.52 -4.69 -11.03
CA ILE A 22 -10.75 -4.63 -9.77
C ILE A 22 -10.85 -5.95 -9.00
N GLY A 23 -12.06 -6.50 -8.90
CA GLY A 23 -12.32 -7.78 -8.25
C GLY A 23 -11.50 -8.91 -8.86
N ASN A 24 -11.45 -8.99 -10.20
CA ASN A 24 -10.64 -9.97 -10.90
C ASN A 24 -9.13 -9.81 -10.58
N PHE A 25 -8.59 -8.59 -10.61
CA PHE A 25 -7.19 -8.35 -10.23
C PHE A 25 -6.88 -8.80 -8.80
N ILE A 26 -7.77 -8.50 -7.85
CA ILE A 26 -7.63 -8.91 -6.45
C ILE A 26 -7.64 -10.44 -6.34
N LYS A 27 -8.60 -11.09 -7.00
CA LYS A 27 -8.75 -12.55 -7.01
C LYS A 27 -7.52 -13.25 -7.57
N GLU A 28 -7.03 -12.81 -8.72
CA GLU A 28 -5.82 -13.36 -9.35
C GLU A 28 -4.60 -13.21 -8.44
N ALA A 29 -4.42 -12.02 -7.84
CA ALA A 29 -3.32 -11.77 -6.93
C ALA A 29 -3.39 -12.63 -5.66
N ARG A 30 -4.58 -12.82 -5.08
CA ARG A 30 -4.80 -13.71 -3.93
C ARG A 30 -4.47 -15.15 -4.28
N LEU A 31 -4.99 -15.65 -5.41
CA LEU A 31 -4.74 -17.02 -5.87
C LEU A 31 -3.27 -17.26 -6.21
N SER A 32 -2.57 -16.29 -6.79
CA SER A 32 -1.12 -16.39 -7.07
C SER A 32 -0.27 -16.58 -5.80
N LYS A 33 -0.83 -16.20 -4.64
CA LYS A 33 -0.21 -16.36 -3.32
C LYS A 33 -0.73 -17.60 -2.57
N ASN A 34 -1.60 -18.40 -3.18
CA ASN A 34 -2.28 -19.54 -2.56
C ASN A 34 -3.06 -19.19 -1.27
N GLN A 35 -3.56 -17.96 -1.15
CA GLN A 35 -4.31 -17.53 0.03
C GLN A 35 -5.81 -17.80 -0.13
N SER A 36 -6.46 -18.29 0.91
CA SER A 36 -7.92 -18.46 0.91
C SER A 36 -8.64 -17.11 1.10
N ILE A 37 -9.94 -17.05 0.82
CA ILE A 37 -10.75 -15.85 1.10
C ILE A 37 -10.74 -15.58 2.61
N GLU A 38 -10.92 -16.62 3.42
CA GLU A 38 -10.97 -16.55 4.88
C GLU A 38 -9.65 -16.01 5.47
N GLU A 39 -8.52 -16.49 4.96
CA GLU A 39 -7.19 -16.06 5.39
C GLU A 39 -6.97 -14.57 5.12
N LEU A 40 -7.20 -14.13 3.88
CA LEU A 40 -7.00 -12.73 3.51
C LEU A 40 -7.99 -11.80 4.22
N ALA A 41 -9.24 -12.23 4.37
CA ALA A 41 -10.27 -11.47 5.08
C ALA A 41 -9.94 -11.31 6.56
N SER A 42 -9.46 -12.38 7.22
CA SER A 42 -9.00 -12.37 8.61
C SER A 42 -7.84 -11.39 8.81
N ASP A 43 -6.82 -11.48 7.95
CA ASP A 43 -5.65 -10.58 7.95
C ASP A 43 -6.03 -9.11 7.80
N LEU A 44 -7.04 -8.83 6.98
CA LEU A 44 -7.55 -7.49 6.73
C LEU A 44 -8.63 -7.05 7.73
N LYS A 45 -9.09 -7.95 8.61
CA LYS A 45 -10.22 -7.69 9.52
C LYS A 45 -11.45 -7.16 8.77
N ILE A 46 -11.77 -7.79 7.64
CA ILE A 46 -13.00 -7.55 6.87
C ILE A 46 -13.82 -8.84 6.83
N GLY A 47 -15.12 -8.75 6.53
CA GLY A 47 -15.94 -9.95 6.39
C GLY A 47 -15.53 -10.75 5.14
N ALA A 48 -15.45 -12.08 5.25
CA ALA A 48 -15.16 -12.96 4.10
C ALA A 48 -16.15 -12.73 2.95
N HIS A 49 -17.45 -12.57 3.25
CA HIS A 49 -18.48 -12.22 2.28
C HIS A 49 -18.24 -10.89 1.55
N GLN A 50 -17.58 -9.92 2.20
CA GLN A 50 -17.25 -8.63 1.58
C GLN A 50 -16.09 -8.78 0.61
N LEU A 51 -15.07 -9.56 0.99
CA LEU A 51 -13.96 -9.87 0.09
C LEU A 51 -14.45 -10.64 -1.13
N GLU A 52 -15.30 -11.64 -0.93
CA GLU A 52 -15.95 -12.38 -2.02
C GLU A 52 -16.77 -11.44 -2.93
N ALA A 53 -17.62 -10.58 -2.35
CA ALA A 53 -18.40 -9.61 -3.13
C ALA A 53 -17.50 -8.63 -3.90
N ILE A 54 -16.36 -8.21 -3.35
CA ILE A 54 -15.36 -7.40 -4.07
C ILE A 54 -14.78 -8.19 -5.25
N GLU A 55 -14.34 -9.44 -5.04
CA GLU A 55 -13.78 -10.30 -6.10
C GLU A 55 -14.80 -10.63 -7.20
N GLU A 56 -16.08 -10.73 -6.83
CA GLU A 56 -17.18 -10.97 -7.77
C GLU A 56 -17.65 -9.70 -8.49
N GLY A 57 -17.23 -8.52 -8.03
CA GLY A 57 -17.74 -7.25 -8.54
C GLY A 57 -19.20 -6.95 -8.15
N ASN A 58 -19.71 -7.58 -7.09
CA ASN A 58 -21.10 -7.50 -6.67
C ASN A 58 -21.31 -6.30 -5.71
N GLU A 59 -21.59 -5.13 -6.29
CA GLU A 59 -21.77 -3.89 -5.53
C GLU A 59 -22.98 -3.93 -4.57
N GLU A 60 -24.02 -4.72 -4.87
CA GLU A 60 -25.24 -4.80 -4.06
C GLU A 60 -25.01 -5.43 -2.68
N LYS A 61 -23.98 -6.28 -2.56
CA LYS A 61 -23.60 -6.95 -1.30
C LYS A 61 -22.57 -6.16 -0.50
N LEU A 62 -22.19 -4.97 -0.96
CA LEU A 62 -21.14 -4.15 -0.36
C LEU A 62 -21.71 -2.93 0.39
N PRO A 63 -20.97 -2.39 1.37
CA PRO A 63 -21.36 -1.14 2.03
C PRO A 63 -21.24 0.06 1.10
N GLU A 64 -21.46 1.27 1.62
CA GLU A 64 -21.32 2.50 0.81
C GLU A 64 -19.94 2.63 0.15
N LYS A 65 -19.91 3.29 -1.03
CA LYS A 65 -18.70 3.42 -1.88
C LYS A 65 -17.45 3.90 -1.16
N VAL A 66 -17.60 4.74 -0.13
CA VAL A 66 -16.48 5.24 0.68
C VAL A 66 -15.77 4.09 1.40
N PHE A 67 -16.54 3.13 1.94
CA PHE A 67 -16.01 1.93 2.59
C PHE A 67 -15.42 0.97 1.57
N ILE A 68 -16.07 0.76 0.42
CA ILE A 68 -15.54 -0.07 -0.66
C ILE A 68 -14.16 0.44 -1.10
N LYS A 69 -14.03 1.76 -1.32
CA LYS A 69 -12.75 2.38 -1.67
C LYS A 69 -11.66 2.10 -0.65
N ALA A 70 -11.99 2.21 0.64
CA ALA A 70 -11.04 1.93 1.72
C ALA A 70 -10.65 0.45 1.76
N MET A 71 -11.60 -0.47 1.55
CA MET A 71 -11.36 -1.91 1.47
C MET A 71 -10.43 -2.25 0.32
N ILE A 72 -10.73 -1.79 -0.90
CA ILE A 72 -9.89 -2.01 -2.09
C ILE A 72 -8.48 -1.51 -1.81
N ARG A 73 -8.31 -0.29 -1.27
CA ARG A 73 -6.99 0.25 -0.94
C ARG A 73 -6.20 -0.66 0.01
N ARG A 74 -6.84 -1.15 1.08
CA ARG A 74 -6.20 -2.04 2.06
C ARG A 74 -5.84 -3.40 1.45
N ILE A 75 -6.73 -3.96 0.62
CA ILE A 75 -6.49 -5.22 -0.10
C ILE A 75 -5.31 -5.06 -1.06
N SER A 76 -5.29 -4.00 -1.88
CA SER A 76 -4.19 -3.72 -2.82
C SER A 76 -2.84 -3.63 -2.10
N GLN A 77 -2.79 -2.92 -0.98
CA GLN A 77 -1.57 -2.80 -0.17
C GLN A 77 -1.12 -4.15 0.40
N LYS A 78 -2.05 -4.94 0.95
CA LYS A 78 -1.77 -6.26 1.52
C LYS A 78 -1.26 -7.25 0.47
N LEU A 79 -1.86 -7.23 -0.72
CA LEU A 79 -1.46 -8.08 -1.85
C LEU A 79 -0.26 -7.54 -2.64
N LYS A 80 0.24 -6.34 -2.30
CA LYS A 80 1.33 -5.63 -3.00
C LYS A 80 1.01 -5.32 -4.47
N LEU A 81 -0.25 -5.00 -4.75
CA LEU A 81 -0.72 -4.50 -6.04
C LEU A 81 -0.41 -3.01 -6.21
N ASP A 82 -0.43 -2.54 -7.46
CA ASP A 82 -0.41 -1.10 -7.75
C ASP A 82 -1.71 -0.46 -7.23
N THR A 83 -1.59 0.10 -6.02
CA THR A 83 -2.72 0.70 -5.31
C THR A 83 -3.22 1.95 -6.04
N GLU A 84 -2.35 2.72 -6.68
CA GLU A 84 -2.77 3.95 -7.33
C GLU A 84 -3.56 3.63 -8.60
N PHE A 85 -3.09 2.65 -9.38
CA PHE A 85 -3.84 2.13 -10.54
C PHE A 85 -5.23 1.62 -10.15
N LEU A 86 -5.37 0.79 -9.11
CA LEU A 86 -6.67 0.29 -8.64
C LEU A 86 -7.58 1.41 -8.12
N MET A 87 -7.02 2.46 -7.52
CA MET A 87 -7.79 3.61 -7.04
C MET A 87 -8.25 4.53 -8.15
N ASP A 88 -7.47 4.63 -9.23
CA ASP A 88 -7.84 5.33 -10.46
C ASP A 88 -8.98 4.59 -11.19
N GLU A 89 -8.85 3.27 -11.30
CA GLU A 89 -9.88 2.42 -11.89
C GLU A 89 -11.20 2.51 -11.11
N PHE A 90 -11.14 2.55 -9.77
CA PHE A 90 -12.33 2.61 -8.92
C PHE A 90 -13.05 3.98 -8.96
N LYS A 91 -12.52 4.98 -9.67
CA LYS A 91 -13.02 6.38 -9.65
C LYS A 91 -14.54 6.44 -9.59
N THR A 92 -15.01 6.76 -8.40
CA THR A 92 -16.41 7.06 -8.15
C THR A 92 -16.68 8.37 -8.85
N GLU A 93 -17.51 8.34 -9.92
CA GLU A 93 -18.08 9.56 -10.47
C GLU A 93 -18.63 10.38 -9.30
N ARG A 94 -17.96 11.50 -8.99
CA ARG A 94 -18.52 12.46 -8.05
C ARG A 94 -19.75 12.98 -8.76
N LYS A 95 -20.94 12.49 -8.37
CA LYS A 95 -22.17 13.22 -8.67
C LYS A 95 -21.97 14.58 -8.02
N GLU A 96 -21.71 15.59 -8.84
CA GLU A 96 -21.83 16.97 -8.42
C GLU A 96 -23.28 17.12 -7.97
N VAL A 97 -23.49 17.11 -6.66
CA VAL A 97 -24.76 17.55 -6.12
C VAL A 97 -24.78 19.04 -6.44
N LYS A 98 -25.52 19.43 -7.49
CA LYS A 98 -25.97 20.80 -7.67
C LYS A 98 -26.83 21.13 -6.46
N ILE A 99 -26.18 21.62 -5.40
CA ILE A 99 -26.86 22.26 -4.29
C ILE A 99 -27.20 23.66 -4.80
N GLU A 100 -28.26 23.74 -5.60
CA GLU A 100 -28.93 25.01 -5.85
C GLU A 100 -29.69 25.32 -4.55
N GLU A 101 -29.17 26.29 -3.81
CA GLU A 101 -29.86 27.08 -2.77
C GLU A 101 -30.40 26.27 -1.57
N ILE A 102 -29.81 26.41 -0.38
CA ILE A 102 -30.24 27.39 0.62
C ILE A 102 -29.17 27.44 1.72
N VAL A 103 -28.74 28.68 2.03
CA VAL A 103 -28.01 29.15 3.22
C VAL A 103 -26.48 28.94 3.20
N GLU A 104 -25.86 29.88 2.50
CA GLU A 104 -24.79 30.78 2.99
C GLU A 104 -24.29 30.56 4.44
N GLU A 105 -22.96 30.57 4.60
CA GLU A 105 -22.20 30.42 5.85
C GLU A 105 -22.27 29.01 6.44
N VAL A 106 -21.25 28.15 6.36
CA VAL A 106 -20.01 28.30 7.14
C VAL A 106 -18.85 27.58 6.44
N SER A 107 -17.70 28.25 6.46
CA SER A 107 -16.35 27.66 6.46
C SER A 107 -15.76 27.22 5.12
N LYS A 108 -15.08 28.21 4.51
CA LYS A 108 -13.90 28.06 3.66
C LYS A 108 -12.99 26.91 4.16
N LYS A 109 -13.08 25.73 3.55
CA LYS A 109 -12.04 24.70 3.70
C LYS A 109 -11.24 24.57 2.40
N ASN A 110 -10.07 25.19 2.44
CA ASN A 110 -8.98 25.06 1.48
C ASN A 110 -8.80 23.61 0.99
N TYR A 111 -9.14 23.34 -0.27
CA TYR A 111 -8.62 22.17 -0.98
C TYR A 111 -7.20 22.48 -1.44
N LYS A 112 -6.22 22.23 -0.55
CA LYS A 112 -4.82 22.11 -0.98
C LYS A 112 -4.73 20.86 -1.86
N SER A 113 -4.63 21.05 -3.17
CA SER A 113 -4.08 20.07 -4.10
C SER A 113 -2.68 19.67 -3.60
N ARG A 114 -2.52 18.40 -3.21
CA ARG A 114 -1.20 17.84 -2.91
C ARG A 114 -0.60 17.34 -4.24
N PRO A 115 0.66 17.69 -4.56
CA PRO A 115 1.30 17.19 -5.77
C PRO A 115 1.59 15.69 -5.63
N SER A 116 1.24 14.91 -6.65
CA SER A 116 1.60 13.51 -6.77
C SER A 116 3.11 13.40 -7.01
N LYS A 117 3.86 13.07 -5.97
CA LYS A 117 5.26 12.67 -6.11
C LYS A 117 5.28 11.16 -6.35
N ASN A 118 5.57 10.76 -7.58
CA ASN A 118 5.81 9.37 -7.94
C ASN A 118 7.10 8.92 -7.23
N PHE A 119 6.97 8.06 -6.22
CA PHE A 119 8.10 7.47 -5.51
C PHE A 119 8.42 6.12 -6.14
N ASN A 120 9.64 5.96 -6.67
CA ASN A 120 10.15 4.71 -7.22
C ASN A 120 11.01 4.00 -6.15
N PRO A 121 10.44 3.06 -5.35
CA PRO A 121 11.13 2.46 -4.21
C PRO A 121 12.31 1.59 -4.61
N LEU A 122 12.31 1.07 -5.84
CA LEU A 122 13.42 0.29 -6.39
C LEU A 122 14.70 1.13 -6.52
N GLY A 123 14.58 2.38 -6.98
CA GLY A 123 15.72 3.31 -7.07
C GLY A 123 16.26 3.71 -5.70
N PHE A 124 15.38 3.80 -4.69
CA PHE A 124 15.77 4.10 -3.31
C PHE A 124 16.51 2.94 -2.63
N LEU A 125 16.08 1.69 -2.86
CA LEU A 125 16.78 0.51 -2.35
C LEU A 125 18.14 0.30 -3.01
N ILE A 126 18.23 0.52 -4.34
CA ILE A 126 19.50 0.45 -5.06
C ILE A 126 20.47 1.50 -4.51
N PHE A 127 20.01 2.73 -4.25
CA PHE A 127 20.80 3.79 -3.61
C PHE A 127 21.30 3.40 -2.21
N ILE A 128 20.45 2.80 -1.38
CA ILE A 128 20.82 2.34 -0.02
C ILE A 128 21.85 1.21 -0.08
N LEU A 129 21.70 0.24 -0.99
CA LEU A 129 22.63 -0.89 -1.12
C LEU A 129 24.00 -0.43 -1.60
N ILE A 130 24.05 0.45 -2.61
CA ILE A 130 25.29 1.02 -3.13
C ILE A 130 26.00 1.84 -2.05
N SER A 131 25.25 2.68 -1.32
CA SER A 131 25.78 3.49 -0.22
C SER A 131 26.32 2.64 0.93
N GLY A 132 25.60 1.59 1.33
CA GLY A 132 26.02 0.69 2.41
C GLY A 132 27.25 -0.14 2.07
N PHE A 133 27.30 -0.70 0.85
CA PHE A 133 28.44 -1.50 0.40
C PHE A 133 29.74 -0.67 0.33
N LEU A 134 29.64 0.56 -0.18
CA LEU A 134 30.78 1.49 -0.25
C LEU A 134 31.29 1.88 1.16
N GLY A 135 30.38 2.06 2.11
CA GLY A 135 30.71 2.32 3.51
C GLY A 135 31.42 1.15 4.21
N LEU A 136 30.97 -0.09 3.97
CA LEU A 136 31.60 -1.29 4.55
C LEU A 136 33.03 -1.51 4.03
N ILE A 137 33.24 -1.29 2.72
CA ILE A 137 34.58 -1.38 2.13
C ILE A 137 35.51 -0.35 2.75
N ALA A 138 35.09 0.92 2.82
CA ALA A 138 35.90 1.98 3.43
C ALA A 138 36.22 1.70 4.91
N SER A 139 35.22 1.25 5.67
CA SER A 139 35.38 0.89 7.09
C SER A 139 36.37 -0.25 7.30
N SER A 140 36.30 -1.31 6.48
CA SER A 140 37.21 -2.45 6.55
C SER A 140 38.67 -2.06 6.29
N LEU A 141 38.91 -1.21 5.29
CA LEU A 141 40.24 -0.70 4.96
C LEU A 141 40.82 0.18 6.08
N ILE A 142 40.00 1.06 6.65
CA ILE A 142 40.40 1.91 7.78
C ILE A 142 40.70 1.07 9.03
N PHE A 143 39.88 0.05 9.31
CA PHE A 143 40.04 -0.81 10.48
C PHE A 143 41.31 -1.65 10.41
N ASN A 144 41.65 -2.18 9.23
CA ASN A 144 42.89 -2.91 9.01
C ASN A 144 44.12 -1.99 9.24
N LEU A 145 44.08 -0.77 8.67
CA LEU A 145 45.14 0.23 8.84
C LEU A 145 45.31 0.70 10.30
N PHE A 146 44.21 0.88 11.03
CA PHE A 146 44.23 1.33 12.41
C PHE A 146 44.66 0.22 13.38
N SER A 147 44.30 -1.04 13.11
CA SER A 147 44.63 -2.18 13.98
C SER A 147 46.12 -2.46 14.07
N ASP A 148 46.86 -2.30 12.98
CA ASP A 148 48.33 -2.47 12.97
C ASP A 148 49.06 -1.42 13.82
N SER A 149 48.46 -0.24 14.00
CA SER A 149 49.08 0.86 14.75
C SER A 149 48.94 0.75 16.28
N SER A 150 47.99 -0.05 16.79
CA SER A 150 47.57 -0.03 18.19
C SER A 150 48.26 -1.08 19.11
N GLN A 151 48.94 -2.09 18.56
CA GLN A 151 49.54 -3.18 19.37
C GLN A 151 50.99 -2.95 19.84
N ASN A 152 51.64 -1.85 19.47
CA ASN A 152 53.07 -1.65 19.80
C ASN A 152 53.34 -0.96 21.13
N GLN A 153 52.35 -0.80 22.03
CA GLN A 153 52.57 -0.18 23.33
C GLN A 153 51.76 -0.84 24.46
N THR A 154 52.30 -1.89 25.07
CA THR A 154 52.25 -2.06 26.54
C THR A 154 53.50 -2.80 27.05
N PRO A 155 54.12 -2.34 28.16
CA PRO A 155 55.33 -2.91 28.73
C PRO A 155 55.01 -4.12 29.62
N LYS A 156 55.65 -5.27 29.38
CA LYS A 156 55.62 -6.42 30.30
C LYS A 156 56.92 -6.51 31.08
N GLN A 157 56.79 -6.37 32.40
CA GLN A 157 57.81 -6.73 33.38
C GLN A 157 58.00 -8.25 33.35
N GLU A 158 59.24 -8.72 33.23
CA GLU A 158 59.59 -10.06 33.69
C GLU A 158 61.00 -10.05 34.31
N LEU A 159 61.00 -10.56 35.54
CA LEU A 159 62.11 -10.79 36.45
C LEU A 159 63.11 -11.79 35.83
N ILE A 160 64.40 -11.65 36.17
CA ILE A 160 65.45 -12.68 36.36
C ILE A 160 66.79 -12.18 35.78
N LYS A 161 67.62 -11.61 36.65
CA LYS A 161 69.00 -12.03 36.91
C LYS A 161 69.68 -11.00 37.82
N LYS A 162 69.78 -11.33 39.10
CA LYS A 162 70.94 -10.90 39.87
C LYS A 162 71.59 -12.13 40.48
N THR A 163 72.47 -12.73 39.68
CA THR A 163 73.59 -13.50 40.20
C THR A 163 74.74 -12.52 40.39
N LYS A 164 75.37 -12.64 41.56
CA LYS A 164 76.53 -11.92 42.10
C LYS A 164 76.23 -10.65 42.90
#